data_AF-A0A7C6NZ94-F1
#
_entry.id   AF-A0A7C6NZ94-F1
#
_cell.length_a   1.000
_cell.length_b   1.000
_cell.length_c   1.000
_cell.angle_alpha   90.00
_cell.angle_beta   90.00
_cell.angle_gamma   90.00
#
_symmetry.space_group_name_H-M   'P 1'
#
loop_
_entity.id
_entity.type
_entity.pdbx_description
1 polymer ?
#
loop_
_entity_poly.entity_id
_entity_poly.type
_entity_poly.pdbx_seq_one_letter_code
_entity_poly.pdbx_strand_id
1 'polypeptide(L)'
;MKISMLGRFNHEIISAYSEQNDTGKALFLTYEGLYREGDYILFSEISVPFVNIKVDDFIAETTLYVPKGEFVFKIPYGIASWAYHYYAFVGEVHHISICETSAMQLMGSRNISENPLDQKDNMLGFPHVTANTVTRGEPWFEPRNAIDGIINTESHGPYPFCSWGVGYTDDVSATVDFGRDIIAEECVIILRNDQYKEHDANWLSGRLLLSDGTDIPLAFSPLKQSYNIPLEGNKINRLTITDLKRPNGEKYCALTQIQVFGKEV
;
A
#
# COMPACT_ATOMS: atom_id res chain seq x y z
N MET A 1 8.62 -8.23 -20.65
CA MET A 1 8.05 -8.55 -19.33
C MET A 1 8.30 -10.01 -19.05
N LYS A 2 8.79 -10.27 -17.84
CA LYS A 2 9.13 -11.59 -17.33
C LYS A 2 8.71 -11.65 -15.87
N ILE A 3 8.08 -12.75 -15.46
CA ILE A 3 7.82 -13.09 -14.05
C ILE A 3 8.80 -14.19 -13.69
N SER A 4 9.49 -14.07 -12.56
CA SER A 4 10.33 -15.14 -12.01
C SER A 4 9.99 -15.37 -10.55
N MET A 5 9.73 -16.62 -10.19
CA MET A 5 9.69 -17.05 -8.80
C MET A 5 11.10 -17.46 -8.37
N LEU A 6 11.60 -16.89 -7.28
CA LEU A 6 12.99 -17.04 -6.85
C LEU A 6 13.05 -17.34 -5.35
N GLY A 7 13.84 -18.35 -4.97
CA GLY A 7 14.08 -18.71 -3.58
C GLY A 7 15.32 -18.03 -2.99
N ARG A 8 15.37 -17.91 -1.66
CA ARG A 8 16.51 -17.28 -0.95
C ARG A 8 17.86 -17.97 -1.18
N PHE A 9 17.86 -19.29 -1.40
CA PHE A 9 19.07 -20.11 -1.45
C PHE A 9 19.17 -21.10 -2.62
N ASN A 10 18.11 -21.27 -3.43
CA ASN A 10 18.10 -22.17 -4.58
C ASN A 10 17.66 -21.42 -5.84
N HIS A 11 18.45 -21.58 -6.90
CA HIS A 11 18.25 -20.98 -8.23
C HIS A 11 17.19 -21.71 -9.05
N GLU A 12 16.12 -22.24 -8.42
CA GLU A 12 15.01 -22.77 -9.21
C GLU A 12 14.20 -21.59 -9.73
N ILE A 13 14.64 -21.07 -10.87
CA ILE A 13 13.99 -19.99 -11.57
C ILE A 13 12.83 -20.60 -12.34
N ILE A 14 11.62 -20.47 -11.80
CA ILE A 14 10.42 -20.71 -12.60
C ILE A 14 10.06 -19.37 -13.23
N SER A 15 10.28 -19.25 -14.54
CA SER A 15 9.98 -18.04 -15.29
C SER A 15 8.86 -18.25 -16.29
N ALA A 16 7.98 -17.26 -16.39
CA ALA A 16 7.07 -17.11 -17.51
C ALA A 16 7.52 -15.93 -18.39
N TYR A 17 7.25 -15.98 -19.69
CA TYR A 17 7.51 -14.91 -20.66
C TYR A 17 6.23 -14.43 -21.32
N SER A 18 6.16 -13.11 -21.53
CA SER A 18 4.96 -12.43 -22.02
C SER A 18 4.40 -12.97 -23.34
N GLU A 19 3.08 -13.05 -23.43
CA GLU A 19 2.32 -13.27 -24.65
C GLU A 19 1.45 -12.03 -24.94
N GLN A 20 1.14 -11.79 -26.22
CA GLN A 20 0.25 -10.71 -26.63
C GLN A 20 -1.18 -11.23 -26.65
N ASN A 21 -2.11 -10.56 -25.98
CA ASN A 21 -3.54 -10.86 -26.01
C ASN A 21 -4.35 -9.62 -26.45
N ASP A 22 -5.67 -9.76 -26.55
CA ASP A 22 -6.56 -8.69 -27.01
C ASP A 22 -6.61 -7.46 -26.07
N THR A 23 -6.15 -7.59 -24.82
CA THR A 23 -6.17 -6.52 -23.81
C THR A 23 -4.82 -5.86 -23.59
N GLY A 24 -3.76 -6.35 -24.23
CA GLY A 24 -2.39 -5.84 -24.12
C GLY A 24 -1.37 -6.97 -24.11
N LYS A 25 -0.13 -6.65 -23.74
CA LYS A 25 0.86 -7.68 -23.43
C LYS A 25 0.61 -8.16 -22.01
N ALA A 26 0.39 -9.46 -21.82
CA ALA A 26 0.10 -10.05 -20.53
C ALA A 26 0.98 -11.27 -20.27
N LEU A 27 1.12 -11.62 -19.01
CA LEU A 27 1.86 -12.78 -18.58
C LEU A 27 1.21 -13.39 -17.34
N PHE A 28 1.13 -14.71 -17.35
CA PHE A 28 0.62 -15.51 -16.25
C PHE A 28 1.67 -16.54 -15.87
N LEU A 29 1.86 -16.73 -14.57
CA LEU A 29 2.70 -17.76 -14.00
C LEU A 29 1.84 -18.58 -13.03
N THR A 30 1.75 -19.88 -13.28
CA THR A 30 1.28 -20.85 -12.28
C THR A 30 2.50 -21.37 -11.55
N TYR A 31 2.63 -21.04 -10.27
CA TYR A 31 3.65 -21.60 -9.41
C TYR A 31 3.07 -22.79 -8.65
N GLU A 32 3.67 -23.96 -8.83
CA GLU A 32 3.32 -25.19 -8.11
C GLU A 32 4.37 -25.47 -7.04
N GLY A 33 4.02 -25.25 -5.78
CA GLY A 33 4.89 -25.44 -4.62
C GLY A 33 4.47 -24.61 -3.42
N LEU A 34 5.03 -24.96 -2.25
CA LEU A 34 4.87 -24.19 -1.02
C LEU A 34 5.91 -23.06 -0.97
N TYR A 35 5.47 -21.83 -0.69
CA TYR A 35 6.38 -20.73 -0.39
C TYR A 35 7.22 -20.98 0.88
N ARG A 36 8.48 -20.52 0.83
CA ARG A 36 9.48 -20.66 1.90
C ARG A 36 10.01 -19.29 2.34
N GLU A 37 10.67 -19.27 3.49
CA GLU A 37 11.26 -18.04 4.01
C GLU A 37 12.28 -17.43 3.03
N GLY A 38 12.02 -16.20 2.62
CA GLY A 38 12.88 -15.42 1.73
C GLY A 38 12.64 -15.65 0.24
N ASP A 39 11.59 -16.38 -0.10
CA ASP A 39 11.07 -16.43 -1.44
C ASP A 39 10.53 -15.06 -1.90
N TYR A 40 10.63 -14.77 -3.19
CA TYR A 40 10.13 -13.54 -3.79
C TYR A 40 9.77 -13.72 -5.26
N ILE A 41 8.87 -12.85 -5.71
CA ILE A 41 8.46 -12.74 -7.11
C ILE A 41 9.20 -11.54 -7.70
N LEU A 42 9.92 -11.75 -8.80
CA LEU A 42 10.55 -10.71 -9.60
C LEU A 42 9.78 -10.50 -10.89
N PHE A 43 9.26 -9.29 -11.07
CA PHE A 43 8.77 -8.78 -12.34
C PHE A 43 9.89 -7.96 -12.97
N SER A 44 10.28 -8.29 -14.19
CA SER A 44 11.41 -7.65 -14.88
C SER A 44 11.13 -7.45 -16.36
N GLU A 45 12.01 -6.72 -17.04
CA GLU A 45 11.89 -6.39 -18.46
C GLU A 45 10.55 -5.72 -18.79
N ILE A 46 10.05 -4.89 -17.87
CA ILE A 46 8.81 -4.13 -18.07
C ILE A 46 9.16 -2.91 -18.93
N SER A 47 8.57 -2.85 -20.12
CA SER A 47 8.83 -1.82 -21.13
C SER A 47 7.86 -0.63 -21.07
N VAL A 48 6.83 -0.72 -20.25
CA VAL A 48 5.82 0.33 -20.04
C VAL A 48 5.87 0.83 -18.60
N PRO A 49 5.52 2.11 -18.34
CA PRO A 49 5.58 2.65 -16.99
C PRO A 49 4.50 2.11 -16.06
N PHE A 50 3.35 1.67 -16.57
CA PHE A 50 2.22 1.21 -15.78
C PHE A 50 1.86 -0.24 -16.08
N VAL A 51 1.70 -1.02 -15.02
CA VAL A 51 1.32 -2.43 -15.09
C VAL A 51 0.32 -2.77 -14.01
N ASN A 52 -0.61 -3.66 -14.33
CA ASN A 52 -1.47 -4.31 -13.35
C ASN A 52 -0.77 -5.58 -12.88
N ILE A 53 -0.62 -5.74 -11.57
CA ILE A 53 0.08 -6.88 -10.97
C ILE A 53 -0.85 -7.61 -10.00
N LYS A 54 -0.87 -8.93 -10.12
CA LYS A 54 -1.50 -9.84 -9.15
C LYS A 54 -0.44 -10.83 -8.65
N VAL A 55 -0.27 -10.91 -7.34
CA VAL A 55 0.70 -11.82 -6.70
C VAL A 55 0.05 -13.03 -6.02
N ASP A 56 -1.25 -12.95 -5.73
CA ASP A 56 -2.03 -13.98 -5.05
C ASP A 56 -3.54 -13.75 -5.26
N ASP A 57 -4.37 -14.78 -5.05
CA ASP A 57 -5.82 -14.69 -5.20
C ASP A 57 -6.50 -13.88 -4.10
N PHE A 58 -5.92 -13.85 -2.90
CA PHE A 58 -6.43 -13.11 -1.75
C PHE A 58 -5.87 -11.69 -1.63
N ILE A 59 -5.03 -11.29 -2.58
CA ILE A 59 -4.51 -9.93 -2.70
C ILE A 59 -5.13 -9.28 -3.94
N ALA A 60 -5.63 -8.06 -3.77
CA ALA A 60 -6.23 -7.32 -4.87
C ALA A 60 -5.18 -7.08 -5.97
N GLU A 61 -5.60 -7.25 -7.22
CA GLU A 61 -4.81 -6.77 -8.36
C GLU A 61 -4.74 -5.25 -8.30
N THR A 62 -3.56 -4.68 -8.50
CA THR A 62 -3.38 -3.22 -8.46
C THR A 62 -2.52 -2.71 -9.61
N THR A 63 -2.76 -1.47 -10.01
CA THR A 63 -1.98 -0.73 -11.00
C THR A 63 -0.79 -0.04 -10.32
N LEU A 64 0.43 -0.43 -10.68
CA LEU A 64 1.65 0.21 -10.20
C LEU A 64 2.34 1.02 -11.29
N TYR A 65 2.98 2.11 -10.87
CA TYR A 65 3.99 2.81 -11.67
C TYR A 65 5.37 2.21 -11.38
N VAL A 66 6.05 1.71 -12.42
CA VAL A 66 7.31 0.95 -12.31
C VAL A 66 8.37 1.55 -13.24
N PRO A 67 8.95 2.71 -12.90
CA PRO A 67 9.79 3.51 -13.81
C PRO A 67 11.10 2.83 -14.20
N LYS A 68 11.58 1.90 -13.37
CA LYS A 68 12.86 1.19 -13.59
C LYS A 68 12.69 -0.15 -14.34
N GLY A 69 11.47 -0.48 -14.74
CA GLY A 69 11.18 -1.70 -15.49
C GLY A 69 11.26 -3.00 -14.67
N GLU A 70 11.38 -2.88 -13.34
CA GLU A 70 11.51 -4.00 -12.40
C GLU A 70 10.68 -3.75 -11.15
N PHE A 71 10.06 -4.79 -10.61
CA PHE A 71 9.36 -4.77 -9.33
C PHE A 71 9.58 -6.09 -8.60
N VAL A 72 9.77 -6.03 -7.28
CA VAL A 72 10.03 -7.20 -6.43
C VAL A 72 8.97 -7.26 -5.35
N PHE A 73 8.32 -8.41 -5.22
CA PHE A 73 7.41 -8.69 -4.12
C PHE A 73 7.96 -9.86 -3.29
N LYS A 74 8.39 -9.58 -2.06
CA LYS A 74 8.85 -10.60 -1.12
C LYS A 74 7.65 -11.36 -0.57
N ILE A 75 7.68 -12.68 -0.59
CA ILE A 75 6.59 -13.46 -0.01
C ILE A 75 6.63 -13.31 1.52
N PRO A 76 5.53 -12.88 2.17
CA PRO A 76 5.52 -12.73 3.61
C PRO A 76 5.62 -14.10 4.30
N TYR A 77 6.45 -14.20 5.33
CA TYR A 77 6.68 -15.45 6.07
C TYR A 77 6.66 -15.21 7.59
N GLY A 78 6.31 -16.24 8.37
CA GLY A 78 6.21 -16.14 9.82
C GLY A 78 5.22 -15.05 10.27
N ILE A 79 5.63 -14.18 11.20
CA ILE A 79 4.75 -13.10 11.71
C ILE A 79 4.38 -12.07 10.62
N ALA A 80 5.18 -11.92 9.56
CA ALA A 80 4.88 -10.99 8.47
C ALA A 80 3.61 -11.37 7.71
N SER A 81 3.27 -12.67 7.62
CA SER A 81 2.05 -13.12 6.95
C SER A 81 0.78 -12.74 7.70
N TRP A 82 0.86 -12.42 8.99
CA TRP A 82 -0.32 -12.07 9.80
C TRP A 82 -0.94 -10.73 9.39
N ALA A 83 -0.21 -9.89 8.67
CA ALA A 83 -0.72 -8.64 8.12
C ALA A 83 -1.42 -8.82 6.76
N TYR A 84 -1.59 -10.06 6.29
CA TYR A 84 -2.30 -10.43 5.08
C TYR A 84 -3.44 -11.40 5.39
N HIS A 85 -4.32 -11.62 4.41
CA HIS A 85 -5.40 -12.61 4.55
C HIS A 85 -4.85 -13.99 4.91
N TYR A 86 -5.53 -14.74 5.78
CA TYR A 86 -5.05 -16.05 6.28
C TYR A 86 -4.78 -17.08 5.17
N TYR A 87 -5.50 -17.03 4.06
CA TYR A 87 -5.27 -17.87 2.88
C TYR A 87 -4.29 -17.29 1.85
N ALA A 88 -3.83 -16.04 2.01
CA ALA A 88 -2.85 -15.46 1.09
C ALA A 88 -1.52 -16.19 1.23
N PHE A 89 -0.90 -16.55 0.10
CA PHE A 89 0.40 -17.23 0.04
C PHE A 89 0.42 -18.60 0.74
N VAL A 90 -0.75 -19.25 0.88
CA VAL A 90 -0.90 -20.59 1.45
C VAL A 90 -1.41 -21.55 0.38
N GLY A 91 -0.96 -22.79 0.43
CA GLY A 91 -1.32 -23.83 -0.55
C GLY A 91 -0.16 -24.16 -1.48
N GLU A 92 -0.44 -25.01 -2.48
CA GLU A 92 0.56 -25.56 -3.39
C GLU A 92 0.45 -25.03 -4.81
N VAL A 93 -0.57 -24.22 -5.12
CA VAL A 93 -0.79 -23.68 -6.47
C VAL A 93 -1.12 -22.21 -6.36
N HIS A 94 -0.34 -21.38 -7.04
CA HIS A 94 -0.45 -19.93 -6.97
C HIS A 94 -0.54 -19.34 -8.37
N HIS A 95 -1.47 -18.40 -8.54
CA HIS A 95 -1.65 -17.65 -9.78
C HIS A 95 -1.06 -16.25 -9.66
N ILE A 96 -0.07 -15.96 -10.50
CA ILE A 96 0.64 -14.68 -10.52
C ILE A 96 0.49 -14.10 -11.93
N SER A 97 0.22 -12.80 -12.04
CA SER A 97 0.09 -12.15 -13.33
C SER A 97 0.69 -10.74 -13.37
N ILE A 98 1.07 -10.33 -14.57
CA ILE A 98 1.37 -8.94 -14.93
C ILE A 98 0.78 -8.64 -16.29
N CYS A 99 0.13 -7.48 -16.41
CA CYS A 99 -0.44 -6.99 -17.66
C CYS A 99 -0.08 -5.52 -17.85
N GLU A 100 0.21 -5.10 -19.08
CA GLU A 100 0.33 -3.68 -19.39
C GLU A 100 -1.00 -2.97 -19.07
N THR A 101 -0.93 -1.86 -18.34
CA THR A 101 -2.15 -1.09 -18.06
C THR A 101 -2.52 -0.29 -19.30
N SER A 102 -3.75 -0.49 -19.80
CA SER A 102 -4.24 0.23 -20.97
C SER A 102 -4.45 1.73 -20.67
N ALA A 103 -4.35 2.57 -21.71
CA ALA A 103 -4.65 3.99 -21.58
C ALA A 103 -6.06 4.24 -21.01
N MET A 104 -7.05 3.43 -21.42
CA MET A 104 -8.43 3.52 -20.93
C MET A 104 -8.55 3.27 -19.42
N GLN A 105 -7.75 2.35 -18.86
CA GLN A 105 -7.73 2.11 -17.40
C GLN A 105 -7.08 3.25 -16.63
N LEU A 106 -6.13 3.96 -17.24
CA LEU A 106 -5.49 5.15 -16.64
C LEU A 106 -6.33 6.42 -16.81
N MET A 107 -7.39 6.38 -17.63
CA MET A 107 -8.27 7.53 -17.85
C MET A 107 -9.22 7.72 -16.66
N GLY A 108 -9.30 8.96 -16.19
CA GLY A 108 -10.25 9.37 -15.16
C GLY A 108 -9.70 9.25 -13.73
N SER A 109 -10.58 9.56 -12.79
CA SER A 109 -10.23 9.61 -11.36
C SER A 109 -10.32 8.21 -10.73
N ARG A 110 -9.30 7.85 -9.94
CA ARG A 110 -9.23 6.59 -9.17
C ARG A 110 -8.48 6.81 -7.86
N ASN A 111 -8.52 5.84 -6.94
CA ASN A 111 -7.65 5.84 -5.77
C ASN A 111 -6.20 5.58 -6.21
N ILE A 112 -5.41 6.62 -6.43
CA ILE A 112 -4.03 6.53 -6.91
C ILE A 112 -3.05 6.13 -5.80
N SER A 113 -3.41 6.30 -4.52
CA SER A 113 -2.56 5.85 -3.42
C SER A 113 -2.67 4.35 -3.13
N GLU A 114 -3.66 3.64 -3.68
CA GLU A 114 -3.86 2.22 -3.39
C GLU A 114 -2.72 1.33 -3.88
N ASN A 115 -2.03 0.67 -2.95
CA ASN A 115 -1.03 -0.32 -3.24
C ASN A 115 -1.02 -1.44 -2.17
N PRO A 116 -1.85 -2.49 -2.33
CA PRO A 116 -1.77 -3.70 -1.50
C PRO A 116 -0.46 -4.47 -1.64
N LEU A 117 0.36 -4.14 -2.64
CA LEU A 117 1.66 -4.77 -2.92
C LEU A 117 2.82 -3.98 -2.32
N ASP A 118 2.57 -2.85 -1.63
CA ASP A 118 3.64 -2.08 -1.02
C ASP A 118 4.30 -2.88 0.10
N GLN A 119 5.60 -2.70 0.26
CA GLN A 119 6.41 -3.37 1.28
C GLN A 119 7.41 -2.39 1.84
N LYS A 120 7.83 -2.61 3.09
CA LYS A 120 8.77 -1.73 3.80
C LYS A 120 10.05 -1.41 3.01
N ASP A 121 10.56 -2.38 2.25
CA ASP A 121 11.79 -2.24 1.46
C ASP A 121 11.52 -1.98 -0.04
N ASN A 122 10.29 -1.60 -0.41
CA ASN A 122 9.95 -1.28 -1.79
C ASN A 122 10.71 -0.02 -2.25
N MET A 123 11.38 -0.12 -3.39
CA MET A 123 12.17 0.96 -3.97
C MET A 123 11.86 1.19 -5.47
N LEU A 124 10.96 0.39 -6.03
CA LEU A 124 10.86 0.22 -7.49
C LEU A 124 9.42 0.34 -8.04
N GLY A 125 8.40 0.10 -7.22
CA GLY A 125 6.99 0.27 -7.59
C GLY A 125 6.31 1.37 -6.79
N PHE A 126 5.40 2.11 -7.39
CA PHE A 126 4.69 3.21 -6.75
C PHE A 126 3.18 3.10 -6.93
N PRO A 127 2.37 3.61 -5.98
CA PRO A 127 2.77 4.43 -4.83
C PRO A 127 3.47 3.65 -3.72
N HIS A 128 4.36 4.30 -2.97
CA HIS A 128 5.07 3.73 -1.83
C HIS A 128 4.86 4.62 -0.61
N VAL A 129 4.65 4.04 0.57
CA VAL A 129 4.50 4.82 1.81
C VAL A 129 5.65 4.55 2.78
N THR A 130 6.23 5.64 3.27
CA THR A 130 7.26 5.64 4.31
C THR A 130 6.75 6.34 5.55
N ALA A 131 7.24 5.94 6.72
CA ALA A 131 6.95 6.62 7.98
C ALA A 131 8.20 6.67 8.87
N ASN A 132 8.27 7.68 9.74
CA ASN A 132 9.37 7.84 10.68
C ASN A 132 9.29 6.88 11.88
N THR A 133 8.13 6.25 12.11
CA THR A 133 7.87 5.39 13.27
C THR A 133 6.87 4.28 12.95
N VAL A 134 7.04 3.15 13.62
CA VAL A 134 6.16 1.96 13.57
C VAL A 134 6.11 1.34 14.96
N THR A 135 4.93 0.97 15.44
CA THR A 135 4.76 0.26 16.72
C THR A 135 5.55 -1.05 16.72
N ARG A 136 6.67 -1.08 17.47
CA ARG A 136 7.49 -2.28 17.76
C ARG A 136 7.94 -3.11 16.54
N GLY A 137 7.89 -2.54 15.33
CA GLY A 137 8.17 -3.27 14.09
C GLY A 137 7.15 -4.37 13.77
N GLU A 138 5.92 -4.26 14.30
CA GLU A 138 4.85 -5.22 14.05
C GLU A 138 4.28 -5.05 12.62
N PRO A 139 4.21 -6.11 11.80
CA PRO A 139 3.83 -6.02 10.38
C PRO A 139 2.46 -5.39 10.12
N TRP A 140 1.50 -5.60 11.02
CA TRP A 140 0.15 -5.04 10.93
C TRP A 140 0.04 -3.58 11.39
N PHE A 141 1.13 -2.99 11.87
CA PHE A 141 1.24 -1.56 12.19
C PHE A 141 2.15 -0.78 11.22
N GLU A 142 2.66 -1.44 10.18
CA GLU A 142 3.51 -0.82 9.16
C GLU A 142 2.77 0.22 8.31
N PRO A 143 3.48 1.24 7.78
CA PRO A 143 2.87 2.31 7.00
C PRO A 143 2.15 1.81 5.75
N ARG A 144 2.62 0.72 5.11
CA ARG A 144 1.97 0.11 3.93
C ARG A 144 0.49 -0.20 4.15
N ASN A 145 0.11 -0.52 5.39
CA ASN A 145 -1.28 -0.85 5.73
C ASN A 145 -2.19 0.39 5.70
N ALA A 146 -1.64 1.60 5.56
CA ALA A 146 -2.41 2.81 5.31
C ALA A 146 -2.77 3.02 3.83
N ILE A 147 -2.28 2.17 2.92
CA ILE A 147 -2.56 2.28 1.49
C ILE A 147 -2.94 0.94 0.85
N ASP A 148 -3.19 -0.11 1.64
CA ASP A 148 -3.45 -1.46 1.15
C ASP A 148 -4.90 -1.71 0.68
N GLY A 149 -5.79 -0.71 0.82
CA GLY A 149 -7.21 -0.80 0.46
C GLY A 149 -8.11 -1.43 1.52
N ILE A 150 -7.59 -1.87 2.68
CA ILE A 150 -8.38 -2.49 3.75
C ILE A 150 -8.91 -1.42 4.71
N ILE A 151 -10.24 -1.28 4.79
CA ILE A 151 -10.92 -0.21 5.54
C ILE A 151 -11.60 -0.68 6.84
N ASN A 152 -11.26 -1.87 7.34
CA ASN A 152 -11.88 -2.37 8.56
C ASN A 152 -11.29 -1.67 9.79
N THR A 153 -12.09 -0.83 10.44
CA THR A 153 -11.63 0.07 11.51
C THR A 153 -11.98 -0.42 12.92
N GLU A 154 -12.77 -1.49 13.07
CA GLU A 154 -13.44 -1.82 14.33
C GLU A 154 -12.55 -2.46 15.41
N SER A 155 -11.27 -2.73 15.09
CA SER A 155 -10.31 -3.32 16.03
C SER A 155 -8.88 -2.93 15.63
N HIS A 156 -7.89 -3.64 16.16
CA HIS A 156 -6.49 -3.52 15.78
C HIS A 156 -5.78 -4.87 15.79
N GLY A 157 -4.59 -4.90 15.21
CA GLY A 157 -3.73 -6.07 15.16
C GLY A 157 -3.67 -6.65 13.75
N PRO A 158 -3.42 -7.97 13.63
CA PRO A 158 -3.40 -8.70 12.36
C PRO A 158 -4.62 -8.44 11.45
N TYR A 159 -4.49 -8.89 10.20
CA TYR A 159 -5.57 -8.82 9.21
C TYR A 159 -6.91 -9.33 9.80
N PRO A 160 -8.04 -8.64 9.55
CA PRO A 160 -8.22 -7.50 8.64
C PRO A 160 -8.08 -6.12 9.32
N PHE A 161 -7.53 -6.03 10.53
CA PHE A 161 -7.52 -4.80 11.34
C PHE A 161 -6.16 -4.08 11.33
N CYS A 162 -5.40 -4.27 10.25
CA CYS A 162 -4.12 -3.62 10.04
C CYS A 162 -4.32 -2.09 9.94
N SER A 163 -3.29 -1.35 10.33
CA SER A 163 -3.26 0.12 10.26
C SER A 163 -1.82 0.59 10.26
N TRP A 164 -1.57 1.88 10.09
CA TRP A 164 -0.31 2.48 10.51
C TRP A 164 -0.41 2.94 11.97
N GLY A 165 0.42 2.36 12.83
CA GLY A 165 0.46 2.63 14.28
C GLY A 165 1.84 3.08 14.73
N VAL A 166 1.90 3.98 15.71
CA VAL A 166 3.10 4.83 15.95
C VAL A 166 3.62 4.81 17.40
N GLY A 167 3.27 3.81 18.22
CA GLY A 167 3.70 3.75 19.63
C GLY A 167 3.30 5.00 20.42
N TYR A 168 4.13 5.56 21.31
CA TYR A 168 3.88 6.78 22.11
C TYR A 168 4.69 8.02 21.69
N THR A 169 5.09 8.13 20.41
CA THR A 169 5.84 9.31 19.93
C THR A 169 4.94 10.47 19.50
N ASP A 170 5.40 11.71 19.75
CA ASP A 170 4.76 12.94 19.26
C ASP A 170 5.29 13.40 17.90
N ASP A 171 6.46 12.88 17.48
CA ASP A 171 7.01 13.08 16.14
C ASP A 171 6.48 11.97 15.23
N VAL A 172 5.41 12.27 14.51
CA VAL A 172 4.67 11.30 13.71
C VAL A 172 4.48 11.86 12.30
N SER A 173 5.09 11.21 11.32
CA SER A 173 4.93 11.56 9.91
C SER A 173 4.91 10.32 9.02
N ALA A 174 4.01 10.31 8.04
CA ALA A 174 4.03 9.34 6.94
C ALA A 174 3.89 10.05 5.59
N THR A 175 4.64 9.61 4.60
CA THR A 175 4.66 10.17 3.25
C THR A 175 4.25 9.10 2.25
N VAL A 176 3.22 9.38 1.47
CA VAL A 176 2.89 8.63 0.26
C VAL A 176 3.64 9.27 -0.91
N ASP A 177 4.53 8.50 -1.53
CA ASP A 177 5.26 8.87 -2.74
C ASP A 177 4.61 8.20 -3.95
N PHE A 178 4.15 9.00 -4.92
CA PHE A 178 3.52 8.49 -6.13
C PHE A 178 4.53 8.10 -7.21
N GLY A 179 5.82 8.40 -7.03
CA GLY A 179 6.91 8.15 -7.97
C GLY A 179 6.85 9.01 -9.23
N ARG A 180 5.80 9.81 -9.39
CA ARG A 180 5.48 10.66 -10.55
C ARG A 180 4.53 11.76 -10.13
N ASP A 181 4.38 12.78 -10.97
CA ASP A 181 3.34 13.78 -10.77
C ASP A 181 1.95 13.20 -11.09
N ILE A 182 0.95 13.56 -10.27
CA ILE A 182 -0.46 13.22 -10.42
C ILE A 182 -1.29 14.50 -10.28
N ILE A 183 -2.55 14.46 -10.74
CA ILE A 183 -3.57 15.47 -10.41
C ILE A 183 -4.38 14.93 -9.24
N ALA A 184 -4.18 15.48 -8.05
CA ALA A 184 -4.83 15.01 -6.83
C ALA A 184 -6.11 15.82 -6.55
N GLU A 185 -7.25 15.15 -6.49
CA GLU A 185 -8.57 15.77 -6.41
C GLU A 185 -9.12 15.74 -4.97
N GLU A 186 -9.00 14.60 -4.28
CA GLU A 186 -9.46 14.41 -2.90
C GLU A 186 -8.52 13.47 -2.13
N CYS A 187 -8.27 13.76 -0.86
CA CYS A 187 -7.71 12.82 0.09
C CYS A 187 -8.78 12.37 1.08
N VAL A 188 -8.92 11.06 1.30
CA VAL A 188 -9.75 10.50 2.37
C VAL A 188 -8.83 9.89 3.42
N ILE A 189 -8.88 10.44 4.63
CA ILE A 189 -8.19 9.88 5.79
C ILE A 189 -9.19 9.06 6.60
N ILE A 190 -8.87 7.79 6.82
CA ILE A 190 -9.66 6.86 7.63
C ILE A 190 -8.89 6.52 8.90
N LEU A 191 -9.48 6.80 10.05
CA LEU A 191 -8.92 6.52 11.37
C LEU A 191 -9.47 5.19 11.92
N ARG A 192 -8.66 4.53 12.76
CA ARG A 192 -9.10 3.34 13.48
C ARG A 192 -10.22 3.68 14.47
N ASN A 193 -11.21 2.81 14.56
CA ASN A 193 -12.40 2.92 15.40
C ASN A 193 -12.48 1.84 16.49
N ASP A 194 -11.42 1.69 17.28
CA ASP A 194 -11.35 0.73 18.41
C ASP A 194 -11.47 1.44 19.78
N GLN A 195 -12.09 2.62 19.79
CA GLN A 195 -12.19 3.48 20.97
C GLN A 195 -13.06 2.91 22.11
N TYR A 196 -13.77 1.80 21.87
CA TYR A 196 -14.51 1.07 22.91
C TYR A 196 -13.57 0.32 23.86
N LYS A 197 -12.29 0.14 23.49
CA LYS A 197 -11.24 -0.38 24.37
C LYS A 197 -10.50 0.76 25.05
N GLU A 198 -10.21 0.61 26.34
CA GLU A 198 -9.71 1.69 27.20
C GLU A 198 -8.32 2.24 26.82
N HIS A 199 -7.60 1.69 25.84
CA HIS A 199 -6.25 2.13 25.47
C HIS A 199 -6.14 2.79 24.09
N ASP A 200 -7.18 2.75 23.25
CA ASP A 200 -7.16 3.32 21.91
C ASP A 200 -7.93 4.64 21.82
N ALA A 201 -7.51 5.53 20.93
CA ALA A 201 -8.18 6.80 20.67
C ALA A 201 -7.95 7.30 19.23
N ASN A 202 -8.79 8.26 18.81
CA ASN A 202 -8.56 9.01 17.57
C ASN A 202 -7.49 10.08 17.78
N TRP A 203 -6.78 10.42 16.69
CA TRP A 203 -6.05 11.67 16.60
C TRP A 203 -6.98 12.87 16.83
N LEU A 204 -6.46 13.99 17.32
CA LEU A 204 -7.19 15.25 17.52
C LEU A 204 -7.00 16.21 16.35
N SER A 205 -5.78 16.29 15.83
CA SER A 205 -5.41 17.17 14.73
C SER A 205 -4.14 16.69 14.04
N GLY A 206 -3.80 17.33 12.92
CA GLY A 206 -2.57 17.11 12.18
C GLY A 206 -2.47 18.09 11.02
N ARG A 207 -1.60 17.78 10.07
CA ARG A 207 -1.44 18.53 8.82
C ARG A 207 -1.26 17.58 7.65
N LEU A 208 -1.72 18.01 6.49
CA LEU A 208 -1.47 17.38 5.21
C LEU A 208 -0.60 18.33 4.39
N LEU A 209 0.64 17.93 4.12
CA LEU A 209 1.59 18.67 3.30
C LEU A 209 1.68 18.04 1.92
N LEU A 210 1.45 18.84 0.90
CA LEU A 210 1.57 18.43 -0.50
C LEU A 210 2.92 18.85 -1.06
N SER A 211 3.45 18.11 -2.03
CA SER A 211 4.75 18.41 -2.64
C SER A 211 4.82 19.74 -3.39
N ASP A 212 3.67 20.35 -3.72
CA ASP A 212 3.57 21.68 -4.31
C ASP A 212 3.71 22.82 -3.27
N GLY A 213 3.85 22.47 -1.99
CA GLY A 213 3.95 23.41 -0.87
C GLY A 213 2.61 23.73 -0.20
N THR A 214 1.50 23.18 -0.68
CA THR A 214 0.18 23.33 -0.04
C THR A 214 0.18 22.65 1.32
N ASP A 215 -0.43 23.32 2.30
CA ASP A 215 -0.44 22.92 3.71
C ASP A 215 -1.86 23.03 4.27
N ILE A 216 -2.45 21.88 4.57
CA ILE A 216 -3.86 21.76 4.94
C ILE A 216 -3.94 21.34 6.41
N PRO A 217 -4.48 22.17 7.32
CA PRO A 217 -4.70 21.78 8.69
C PRO A 217 -5.82 20.75 8.79
N LEU A 218 -5.62 19.74 9.64
CA LEU A 218 -6.58 18.66 9.89
C LEU A 218 -7.14 18.77 11.31
N ALA A 219 -8.44 18.55 11.45
CA ALA A 219 -9.12 18.44 12.74
C ALA A 219 -9.98 17.18 12.74
N PHE A 220 -9.83 16.38 13.79
CA PHE A 220 -10.48 15.09 13.92
C PHE A 220 -11.42 15.08 15.12
N SER A 221 -12.57 14.45 14.94
CA SER A 221 -13.56 14.20 15.96
C SER A 221 -13.48 12.75 16.44
N PRO A 222 -13.68 12.46 17.73
CA PRO A 222 -13.82 11.08 18.21
C PRO A 222 -15.08 10.39 17.66
N LEU A 223 -16.05 11.13 17.14
CA LEU A 223 -17.32 10.60 16.63
C LEU A 223 -17.31 10.26 15.14
N LYS A 224 -16.22 10.56 14.42
CA LYS A 224 -16.11 10.37 12.98
C LYS A 224 -14.80 9.67 12.64
N GLN A 225 -14.86 8.76 11.67
CA GLN A 225 -13.72 7.90 11.33
C GLN A 225 -13.21 8.07 9.90
N SER A 226 -13.93 8.80 9.06
CA SER A 226 -13.49 9.11 7.69
C SER A 226 -13.60 10.61 7.42
N TYR A 227 -12.58 11.17 6.79
CA TYR A 227 -12.42 12.60 6.56
C TYR A 227 -12.02 12.84 5.11
N ASN A 228 -12.94 13.43 4.35
CA ASN A 228 -12.69 13.89 2.99
C ASN A 228 -12.06 15.28 3.04
N ILE A 229 -10.91 15.43 2.40
CA ILE A 229 -10.13 16.65 2.29
C ILE A 229 -9.99 16.98 0.81
N PRO A 230 -10.62 18.05 0.31
CA PRO A 230 -10.41 18.53 -1.05
C PRO A 230 -8.94 18.87 -1.28
N LEU A 231 -8.37 18.40 -2.40
CA LEU A 231 -7.01 18.74 -2.83
C LEU A 231 -6.99 19.67 -4.04
N GLU A 232 -8.17 20.14 -4.48
CA GLU A 232 -8.36 21.17 -5.51
C GLU A 232 -7.74 20.86 -6.88
N GLY A 233 -7.46 19.59 -7.18
CA GLY A 233 -6.81 19.19 -8.42
C GLY A 233 -5.32 19.57 -8.47
N ASN A 234 -4.69 19.73 -7.31
CA ASN A 234 -3.28 20.10 -7.22
C ASN A 234 -2.38 19.06 -7.89
N LYS A 235 -1.37 19.54 -8.61
CA LYS A 235 -0.36 18.70 -9.25
C LYS A 235 0.75 18.36 -8.25
N ILE A 236 0.79 17.12 -7.78
CA ILE A 236 1.69 16.67 -6.70
C ILE A 236 2.37 15.35 -7.05
N ASN A 237 3.52 15.06 -6.43
CA ASN A 237 4.17 13.75 -6.48
C ASN A 237 4.33 13.12 -5.10
N ARG A 238 4.11 13.88 -4.02
CA ARG A 238 4.10 13.37 -2.65
C ARG A 238 3.02 14.05 -1.82
N LEU A 239 2.49 13.30 -0.87
CA LEU A 239 1.59 13.77 0.18
C LEU A 239 2.09 13.26 1.52
N THR A 240 2.24 14.16 2.49
CA THR A 240 2.75 13.85 3.83
C THR A 240 1.72 14.20 4.88
N ILE A 241 1.30 13.23 5.69
CA ILE A 241 0.58 13.49 6.93
C ILE A 241 1.61 13.68 8.05
N THR A 242 1.49 14.77 8.81
CA THR A 242 2.45 15.12 9.87
C THR A 242 1.78 15.89 11.01
N ASP A 243 2.56 16.22 12.04
CA ASP A 243 2.15 17.00 13.20
C ASP A 243 0.91 16.44 13.91
N LEU A 244 0.73 15.12 13.84
CA LEU A 244 -0.42 14.43 14.40
C LEU A 244 -0.44 14.54 15.93
N LYS A 245 -1.54 15.05 16.49
CA LYS A 245 -1.71 15.26 17.94
C LYS A 245 -2.70 14.29 18.52
N ARG A 246 -2.36 13.71 19.67
CA ARG A 246 -3.19 12.75 20.39
C ARG A 246 -3.93 13.41 21.55
N PRO A 247 -4.99 12.76 22.04
CA PRO A 247 -5.52 13.07 23.36
C PRO A 247 -4.49 12.84 24.45
N ASN A 248 -4.66 13.52 25.59
CA ASN A 248 -3.82 13.31 26.76
C ASN A 248 -3.96 11.87 27.29
N GLY A 249 -2.86 11.35 27.86
CA GLY A 249 -2.79 10.01 28.44
C GLY A 249 -2.09 9.00 27.53
N GLU A 250 -1.88 7.79 28.04
CA GLU A 250 -1.23 6.69 27.31
C GLU A 250 -2.20 6.03 26.31
N LYS A 251 -2.64 6.80 25.31
CA LYS A 251 -3.54 6.34 24.25
C LYS A 251 -2.78 6.04 22.95
N TYR A 252 -3.16 4.94 22.31
CA TYR A 252 -2.69 4.60 20.97
C TYR A 252 -3.64 5.16 19.91
N CYS A 253 -3.07 5.91 18.97
CA CYS A 253 -3.76 6.38 17.79
C CYS A 253 -3.17 5.69 16.56
N ALA A 254 -4.02 5.38 15.59
CA ALA A 254 -3.62 4.70 14.36
C ALA A 254 -4.46 5.21 13.20
N LEU A 255 -3.89 5.10 12.01
CA LEU A 255 -4.51 5.49 10.76
C LEU A 255 -4.76 4.22 9.94
N THR A 256 -6.00 3.99 9.54
CA THR A 256 -6.39 2.79 8.79
C THR A 256 -6.14 2.98 7.29
N GLN A 257 -6.48 4.13 6.69
CA GLN A 257 -6.20 4.39 5.26
C GLN A 257 -5.95 5.87 4.95
N ILE A 258 -5.09 6.12 3.98
CA ILE A 258 -4.89 7.36 3.24
C ILE A 258 -5.23 7.04 1.78
N GLN A 259 -6.44 7.41 1.37
CA GLN A 259 -6.87 7.27 -0.03
C GLN A 259 -6.66 8.61 -0.71
N VAL A 260 -6.07 8.61 -1.90
CA VAL A 260 -5.87 9.81 -2.70
C VAL A 260 -6.52 9.58 -4.05
N PHE A 261 -7.68 10.19 -4.23
CA PHE A 261 -8.42 10.15 -5.48
C PHE A 261 -7.89 11.21 -6.43
N GLY A 262 -7.61 10.80 -7.65
CA GLY A 262 -7.01 11.66 -8.66
C GLY A 262 -6.78 10.92 -9.97
N LYS A 263 -6.06 11.57 -10.88
CA LYS A 263 -5.78 11.06 -12.22
C LYS A 263 -4.33 11.28 -12.64
N GLU A 264 -3.91 10.56 -13.68
CA GLU A 264 -2.63 10.83 -14.36
C GLU A 264 -2.63 12.23 -15.00
N VAL A 265 -1.43 12.81 -15.12
CA VAL A 265 -1.17 14.11 -15.79
C VAL A 265 -1.24 13.97 -17.29
#